data_AF-X0SQV3-F1
#
_entry.id   AF-X0SQV3-F1
#
_cell.length_a   1.000
_cell.length_b   1.000
_cell.length_c   1.000
_cell.angle_alpha   90.00
_cell.angle_beta   90.00
_cell.angle_gamma   90.00
#
_symmetry.space_group_name_H-M   'P 1'
#
loop_
_entity.id
_entity.type
_entity.pdbx_description
1 polymer ?
#
loop_
_entity_poly.entity_id
_entity_poly.type
_entity_poly.pdbx_seq_one_letter_code
_entity_poly.pdbx_strand_id
1 'polypeptide(L)'
;KINSGQYDVVILDEFTYPLKYGWLPMEEVLETLRNRPPGLHVVITGRDAPQELIDFADLVTEMREVKHPYQKGIKAQPGIEF
;
A
#
# COMPACT_ATOMS: atom_id res chain seq x y z
N LYS A 1 -1.68 -15.91 2.53
CA LYS A 1 -0.27 -15.79 2.08
C LYS A 1 0.62 -15.14 3.13
N ILE A 2 0.24 -14.01 3.73
CA ILE A 2 1.00 -13.35 4.81
C ILE A 2 1.41 -14.33 5.93
N ASN A 3 0.49 -15.20 6.36
CA ASN A 3 0.75 -16.14 7.45
C ASN A 3 1.45 -17.44 7.03
N SER A 4 1.89 -17.59 5.76
CA SER A 4 2.46 -18.87 5.31
C SER A 4 3.92 -19.08 5.74
N GLY A 5 4.64 -18.02 6.14
CA GLY A 5 6.05 -18.10 6.49
C GLY A 5 6.99 -18.42 5.31
N GLN A 6 6.50 -18.30 4.07
CA GLN A 6 7.25 -18.63 2.85
C GLN A 6 7.87 -17.42 2.15
N TYR A 7 7.66 -16.22 2.67
CA TYR A 7 8.04 -14.97 2.02
C TYR A 7 8.70 -14.04 3.03
N ASP A 8 9.76 -13.37 2.61
CA ASP A 8 10.39 -12.30 3.39
C ASP A 8 9.72 -10.94 3.12
N VAL A 9 9.11 -10.78 1.94
CA VAL A 9 8.42 -9.54 1.52
C VAL A 9 7.09 -9.86 0.84
N VAL A 10 6.06 -9.12 1.20
CA VAL A 10 4.75 -9.08 0.51
C VAL A 10 4.43 -7.64 0.12
N ILE A 11 4.08 -7.43 -1.15
CA ILE A 11 3.65 -6.13 -1.68
C ILE A 11 2.14 -6.18 -1.89
N LEU A 12 1.43 -5.29 -1.21
CA LEU A 12 0.00 -5.05 -1.36
C LEU A 12 -0.18 -3.77 -2.18
N ASP A 13 -0.13 -3.95 -3.50
CA ASP A 13 -0.20 -2.84 -4.45
C ASP A 13 -1.62 -2.27 -4.53
N GLU A 14 -1.75 -0.94 -4.45
CA GLU A 14 -3.00 -0.18 -4.47
C GLU A 14 -4.03 -0.62 -3.40
N PHE A 15 -3.52 -1.15 -2.28
CA PHE A 15 -4.34 -1.73 -1.21
C PHE A 15 -5.06 -0.69 -0.35
N THR A 16 -4.72 0.59 -0.47
CA THR A 16 -5.44 1.65 0.24
C THR A 16 -6.88 1.83 -0.24
N TYR A 17 -7.21 1.49 -1.50
CA TYR A 17 -8.58 1.68 -2.02
C TYR A 17 -9.62 0.76 -1.39
N PRO A 18 -9.41 -0.58 -1.26
CA PRO A 18 -10.31 -1.44 -0.50
C PRO A 18 -10.59 -0.94 0.92
N LEU A 19 -9.58 -0.36 1.58
CA LEU A 19 -9.71 0.19 2.93
C LEU A 19 -10.52 1.48 2.93
N LYS A 20 -10.18 2.41 2.02
CA LYS A 20 -10.87 3.69 1.87
C LYS A 20 -12.35 3.53 1.51
N TYR A 21 -12.68 2.55 0.68
CA TYR A 21 -14.05 2.26 0.26
C TYR A 21 -14.81 1.35 1.25
N GLY A 22 -14.18 0.96 2.36
CA GLY A 22 -14.81 0.12 3.39
C GLY A 22 -15.12 -1.30 2.92
N TRP A 23 -14.40 -1.82 1.93
CA TRP A 23 -14.54 -3.21 1.47
C TRP A 23 -13.95 -4.20 2.46
N LEU A 24 -12.95 -3.76 3.23
CA LEU A 24 -12.31 -4.54 4.28
C LEU A 24 -12.32 -3.73 5.58
N PRO A 25 -12.72 -4.33 6.71
CA PRO A 25 -12.63 -3.69 8.02
C PRO A 25 -11.17 -3.39 8.37
N MET A 26 -10.88 -2.16 8.82
CA MET A 26 -9.51 -1.76 9.16
C MET A 26 -8.94 -2.61 10.31
N GLU A 27 -9.76 -2.93 11.30
CA GLU A 27 -9.34 -3.73 12.45
C GLU A 27 -8.84 -5.13 12.04
N GLU A 28 -9.55 -5.84 11.16
CA GLU A 28 -9.15 -7.16 10.65
C GLU A 28 -7.82 -7.09 9.88
N VAL A 29 -7.62 -6.00 9.14
CA VAL A 29 -6.39 -5.75 8.38
C VAL A 29 -5.23 -5.52 9.34
N LEU A 30 -5.39 -4.64 10.33
CA LEU A 30 -4.37 -4.37 11.34
C LEU A 30 -4.05 -5.61 12.18
N GLU A 31 -5.05 -6.42 12.53
CA GLU A 31 -4.84 -7.68 13.23
C GLU A 31 -3.99 -8.65 12.40
N THR A 32 -4.32 -8.81 11.11
CA THR A 32 -3.55 -9.64 10.19
C THR A 32 -2.10 -9.16 10.08
N LEU A 33 -1.89 -7.86 9.95
CA LEU A 33 -0.56 -7.27 9.86
C LEU A 33 0.22 -7.41 11.16
N ARG A 34 -0.44 -7.31 12.32
CA ARG A 34 0.19 -7.47 13.65
C ARG A 34 0.61 -8.91 13.91
N ASN A 35 -0.19 -9.87 13.47
CA ASN A 35 0.05 -11.31 13.67
C ASN A 35 0.94 -11.95 12.60
N ARG A 36 1.51 -11.14 11.69
CA ARG A 36 2.40 -11.62 10.64
C ARG A 36 3.67 -12.26 11.21
N PRO A 37 4.34 -13.17 10.48
CA PRO A 37 5.62 -13.74 10.91
C PRO A 37 6.67 -12.66 11.25
N PRO A 38 7.49 -12.81 12.31
CA PRO A 38 8.40 -11.78 12.82
C PRO A 38 9.47 -11.24 11.85
N GLY A 39 9.69 -11.89 10.70
CA GLY A 39 10.62 -11.45 9.66
C GLY A 39 9.95 -10.98 8.36
N LEU A 40 8.61 -11.02 8.28
CA LEU A 40 7.91 -10.61 7.07
C LEU A 40 7.80 -9.08 7.02
N HIS A 41 8.34 -8.50 5.94
CA HIS A 41 8.10 -7.12 5.57
C HIS A 41 6.85 -7.02 4.67
N VAL A 42 6.00 -6.04 4.96
CA VAL A 42 4.81 -5.75 4.16
C VAL A 42 4.92 -4.34 3.62
N VAL A 43 4.81 -4.18 2.30
CA VAL A 43 4.77 -2.89 1.62
C VAL A 43 3.35 -2.66 1.12
N ILE A 44 2.73 -1.56 1.53
CA ILE A 44 1.41 -1.15 1.05
C ILE A 44 1.59 0.10 0.20
N THR A 45 1.02 0.10 -1.00
CA THR A 45 1.00 1.27 -1.88
C THR A 45 -0.44 1.75 -2.09
N GLY A 46 -0.55 2.98 -2.56
CA GLY A 46 -1.80 3.60 -2.95
C GLY A 46 -2.00 4.98 -2.34
N ARG A 47 -3.04 5.66 -2.78
CA ARG A 47 -3.39 7.03 -2.36
C ARG A 47 -4.30 7.00 -1.14
N ASP A 48 -4.30 8.10 -0.38
CA ASP A 48 -5.24 8.34 0.72
C ASP A 48 -5.30 7.19 1.74
N ALA A 49 -4.14 6.72 2.18
CA ALA A 49 -4.05 5.71 3.23
C ALA A 49 -4.80 6.18 4.50
N PRO A 50 -5.67 5.33 5.09
CA PRO A 50 -6.37 5.69 6.33
C PRO A 50 -5.38 5.97 7.47
N GLN A 51 -5.72 6.94 8.33
CA GLN A 51 -4.83 7.39 9.42
C GLN A 51 -4.40 6.23 10.34
N GLU A 52 -5.31 5.30 10.64
CA GLU A 52 -5.02 4.12 11.45
C GLU A 52 -3.91 3.23 10.86
N LEU A 53 -3.84 3.14 9.52
CA LEU A 53 -2.79 2.40 8.84
C LEU A 53 -1.46 3.16 8.87
N ILE A 54 -1.51 4.49 8.71
CA ILE A 54 -0.34 5.37 8.80
C ILE A 54 0.27 5.29 10.20
N ASP A 55 -0.56 5.37 11.25
CA ASP A 55 -0.13 5.33 12.65
C ASP A 55 0.44 3.94 13.03
N PHE A 56 -0.05 2.88 12.42
CA PHE A 56 0.45 1.52 12.63
C PHE A 56 1.79 1.25 11.94
N ALA A 57 2.06 1.89 10.80
CA ALA A 57 3.21 1.58 9.97
C ALA A 57 4.55 2.03 10.58
N ASP A 58 5.56 1.18 10.48
CA ASP A 58 6.92 1.50 10.95
C ASP A 58 7.58 2.61 10.10
N LEU A 59 7.23 2.69 8.82
CA LEU A 59 7.74 3.67 7.86
C LEU A 59 6.62 4.10 6.92
N VAL A 60 6.49 5.42 6.74
CA VAL A 60 5.54 6.02 5.80
C VAL A 60 6.28 7.02 4.91
N THR A 61 6.11 6.88 3.60
CA THR A 61 6.62 7.82 2.60
C THR A 61 5.45 8.39 1.79
N GLU A 62 5.31 9.71 1.78
CA GLU A 62 4.31 10.41 0.98
C GLU A 62 4.90 10.88 -0.35
N MET A 63 4.35 10.37 -1.47
CA MET A 63 4.70 10.85 -2.81
C MET A 63 3.81 12.03 -3.20
N ARG A 64 4.32 13.26 -3.03
CA ARG A 64 3.64 14.47 -3.48
C ARG A 64 3.96 14.80 -4.94
N GLU A 65 2.94 14.91 -5.78
CA GLU A 65 3.11 15.36 -7.18
C GLU A 65 3.63 16.81 -7.22
N VAL A 66 4.90 16.98 -7.57
CA VAL A 66 5.50 18.31 -7.84
C VAL A 66 5.30 18.71 -9.30
N LYS A 67 5.41 17.74 -10.21
CA LYS A 67 5.18 17.89 -11.65
C LYS A 67 4.90 16.51 -12.26
N HIS A 68 4.02 16.44 -13.26
CA HIS A 68 3.73 15.19 -13.97
C HIS A 68 3.57 15.45 -15.48
N PRO A 69 4.13 14.60 -16.38
CA PRO A 69 3.98 14.74 -17.84
C PRO A 69 2.53 14.82 -18.32
N TYR A 70 1.63 14.13 -17.61
CA TYR A 70 0.18 14.18 -17.86
C TYR A 70 -0.38 15.62 -17.85
N GLN A 71 0.14 16.51 -17.00
CA GLN A 71 -0.29 17.92 -16.95
C GLN A 71 0.06 18.70 -18.24
N LYS A 72 0.95 18.15 -19.07
CA LYS A 72 1.31 18.69 -20.40
C LYS A 72 0.58 17.95 -21.54
N GLY A 73 -0.39 17.09 -21.22
CA GLY A 73 -1.13 16.29 -22.21
C GLY A 73 -0.39 15.06 -22.72
N ILE A 74 0.77 14.70 -22.13
CA ILE A 74 1.50 13.49 -22.48
C ILE A 74 0.75 12.28 -21.90
N LYS A 75 0.35 11.34 -22.76
CA LYS A 75 -0.36 10.12 -22.37
C LYS A 75 0.60 9.09 -21.78
N ALA A 76 0.04 8.11 -21.08
CA ALA A 76 0.76 6.95 -20.57
C ALA A 76 1.49 6.19 -21.69
N GLN A 77 2.70 5.74 -21.40
CA GLN A 77 3.60 5.05 -22.30
C GLN A 77 3.92 3.65 -21.74
N PRO A 78 3.96 2.62 -22.61
CA PRO A 78 4.37 1.29 -22.20
C PRO A 78 5.84 1.29 -21.73
N GLY A 79 6.12 0.58 -20.64
CA GLY A 79 7.42 0.53 -19.98
C GLY A 79 7.73 1.71 -19.07
N ILE A 80 6.84 2.72 -18.97
CA ILE A 80 6.97 3.83 -18.03
C ILE A 80 5.80 3.83 -17.05
N GLU A 81 4.57 3.97 -17.55
CA GLU A 81 3.38 4.00 -16.70
C GLU A 81 2.69 2.64 -16.58
N PHE A 82 2.90 1.71 -17.53
CA PHE A 82 2.35 0.35 -17.52
C PHE A 82 3.18 -0.64 -18.33
#